data_AF-M1B8Y1-F1
#
_entry.id   AF-M1B8Y1-F1
#
_cell.length_a   1.000
_cell.length_b   1.000
_cell.length_c   1.000
_cell.angle_alpha   90.00
_cell.angle_beta   90.00
_cell.angle_gamma   90.00
#
_symmetry.space_group_name_H-M   'P 1'
#
loop_
_entity.id
_entity.type
_entity.pdbx_description
1 polymer ?
#
loop_
_entity_poly.entity_id
_entity_poly.type
_entity_poly.pdbx_seq_one_letter_code
_entity_poly.pdbx_strand_id
1 'polypeptide(L)'
;MEILVLSTLKWKMNPVTPFSFLDYFSRRLGLNDHICFELLRRCEWVLLSTITDCRFMCYLPSAMAAATMLHVIDKLEPCTGQEYQEQLLGILGIVKDNVTDCYKLVQEVASNIDFNSHKRKFGALPGSPIGVMDVSFSSDSSNDSWAVAASVSSSPEPSSKKTRTHEQEK
;
A
#
# COMPACT_ATOMS: atom_id res chain seq x y z
N MET A 1 -4.59 -0.78 -25.97
CA MET A 1 -3.13 -0.78 -25.78
C MET A 1 -2.62 -2.04 -25.08
N GLU A 2 -3.45 -2.76 -24.32
CA GLU A 2 -3.05 -3.97 -23.57
C GLU A 2 -2.45 -5.09 -24.45
N ILE A 3 -3.13 -5.46 -25.55
CA ILE A 3 -2.68 -6.54 -26.45
C ILE A 3 -1.30 -6.23 -27.07
N LEU A 4 -1.00 -4.96 -27.34
CA LEU A 4 0.31 -4.54 -27.86
C LEU A 4 1.42 -4.74 -26.83
N VAL A 5 1.17 -4.45 -25.55
CA VAL A 5 2.15 -4.68 -24.48
C VAL A 5 2.39 -6.18 -24.28
N LEU A 6 1.32 -6.98 -24.20
CA LEU A 6 1.41 -8.44 -24.00
C LEU A 6 2.16 -9.13 -25.15
N SER A 7 1.85 -8.75 -26.39
CA SER A 7 2.54 -9.29 -27.57
C SER A 7 4.01 -8.88 -27.61
N THR A 8 4.34 -7.62 -27.30
CA THR A 8 5.72 -7.12 -27.26
C THR A 8 6.56 -7.84 -26.22
N LEU A 9 6.01 -8.07 -25.01
CA LEU A 9 6.67 -8.81 -23.94
C LEU A 9 6.63 -10.33 -24.13
N LYS A 10 6.09 -10.84 -25.24
CA LYS A 10 5.89 -12.27 -25.49
C LYS A 10 5.17 -12.97 -24.34
N TRP A 11 4.18 -12.30 -23.75
CA TRP A 11 3.41 -12.77 -22.60
C TRP A 11 4.22 -12.99 -21.31
N LYS A 12 5.46 -12.50 -21.23
CA LYS A 12 6.30 -12.55 -20.02
C LYS A 12 5.95 -11.41 -19.06
N MET A 13 4.86 -11.58 -18.32
CA MET A 13 4.31 -10.56 -17.41
C MET A 13 4.82 -10.64 -15.97
N ASN A 14 5.73 -11.58 -15.67
CA ASN A 14 6.25 -11.79 -14.32
C ASN A 14 7.76 -11.48 -14.26
N PRO A 15 8.16 -10.20 -14.30
CA PRO A 15 9.55 -9.83 -14.09
C PRO A 15 9.94 -10.08 -12.62
N VAL A 16 11.21 -10.41 -12.40
CA VAL A 16 11.74 -10.49 -11.05
C VAL A 16 11.78 -9.08 -10.46
N THR A 17 11.19 -8.91 -9.28
CA THR A 17 11.14 -7.63 -8.57
C THR A 17 12.09 -7.62 -7.37
N PRO A 18 12.57 -6.46 -6.91
CA PRO A 18 13.39 -6.42 -5.70
C PRO A 18 12.66 -6.95 -4.46
N PHE A 19 11.32 -6.83 -4.44
CA PHE A 19 10.48 -7.34 -3.35
C PHE A 19 10.65 -8.84 -3.10
N SER A 20 10.86 -9.65 -4.14
CA SER A 20 11.08 -11.10 -3.96
C SER A 20 12.37 -11.42 -3.22
N PHE A 21 13.37 -10.54 -3.27
CA PHE A 21 14.63 -10.71 -2.54
C PHE A 21 14.55 -10.22 -1.09
N LEU A 22 13.65 -9.28 -0.79
CA LEU A 22 13.49 -8.78 0.58
C LEU A 22 13.07 -9.90 1.55
N ASP A 23 12.06 -10.69 1.19
CA ASP A 23 11.61 -11.83 2.03
C ASP A 23 12.71 -12.89 2.20
N TYR A 24 13.52 -13.09 1.15
CA TYR A 24 14.65 -14.00 1.23
C TYR A 24 15.73 -13.52 2.19
N PHE A 25 16.09 -12.23 2.11
CA PHE A 25 17.10 -11.65 3.00
C PHE A 25 16.62 -11.56 4.44
N SER A 26 15.35 -11.19 4.66
CA SER A 26 14.81 -11.04 6.01
C SER A 26 14.86 -12.36 6.80
N ARG A 27 14.56 -13.48 6.14
CA ARG A 27 14.70 -14.83 6.73
C ARG A 27 16.16 -15.21 6.99
N ARG A 28 17.08 -14.79 6.12
CA ARG A 28 18.51 -15.08 6.23
C ARG A 28 19.20 -14.30 7.34
N LEU A 29 18.72 -13.10 7.65
CA LEU A 29 19.28 -12.21 8.67
C LEU A 29 18.95 -12.65 10.11
N GLY A 30 17.97 -13.56 10.29
CA GLY A 30 17.65 -14.10 11.61
C GLY A 30 17.08 -13.08 12.60
N LEU A 31 16.48 -11.99 12.11
CA LEU A 31 15.86 -10.95 12.93
C LEU A 31 14.55 -11.45 13.55
N ASN A 32 14.20 -10.93 14.73
CA ASN A 32 12.91 -11.22 15.37
C ASN A 32 11.73 -10.87 14.44
N ASP A 33 10.66 -11.68 14.46
CA ASP A 33 9.52 -11.54 13.55
C ASP A 33 8.91 -10.13 13.51
N HIS A 34 8.79 -9.47 14.67
CA HIS A 34 8.28 -8.10 14.74
C HIS A 34 9.20 -7.09 14.04
N ILE A 35 10.52 -7.18 14.30
CA ILE A 35 11.52 -6.27 13.72
C ILE A 35 11.61 -6.53 12.22
N CYS A 36 11.57 -7.79 11.81
CA CYS A 36 11.55 -8.24 10.42
C CYS A 36 10.36 -7.64 9.66
N PHE A 37 9.16 -7.69 10.23
CA PHE A 37 7.97 -7.10 9.61
C PHE A 37 8.09 -5.58 9.44
N GLU A 38 8.58 -4.88 10.47
CA GLU A 38 8.75 -3.43 10.43
C GLU A 38 9.84 -3.00 9.43
N LEU A 39 10.93 -3.78 9.34
CA LEU A 39 12.00 -3.60 8.36
C LEU A 39 11.48 -3.81 6.95
N LEU A 40 10.77 -4.91 6.68
CA LEU A 40 10.18 -5.20 5.37
C LEU A 40 9.25 -4.07 4.94
N ARG A 41 8.37 -3.62 5.84
CA ARG A 41 7.46 -2.50 5.57
C ARG A 41 8.22 -1.22 5.21
N ARG A 42 9.30 -0.88 5.92
CA ARG A 42 10.12 0.30 5.57
C ARG A 42 10.84 0.11 4.22
N CYS A 43 11.35 -1.10 3.96
CA CYS A 43 11.98 -1.42 2.68
C CYS A 43 10.99 -1.26 1.51
N GLU A 44 9.74 -1.69 1.67
CA GLU A 44 8.71 -1.52 0.65
C GLU A 44 8.47 -0.04 0.31
N TRP A 45 8.38 0.82 1.32
CA TRP A 45 8.21 2.27 1.10
C TRP A 45 9.39 2.89 0.37
N VAL A 46 10.62 2.55 0.78
CA VAL A 46 11.84 2.99 0.07
C VAL A 46 11.81 2.50 -1.37
N LEU A 47 11.51 1.22 -1.60
CA LEU A 47 11.47 0.65 -2.94
C LEU A 47 10.43 1.33 -3.84
N LEU A 48 9.23 1.56 -3.34
CA LEU A 48 8.20 2.28 -4.08
C LEU A 48 8.65 3.68 -4.52
N SER A 49 9.41 4.36 -3.67
CA SER A 49 9.97 5.67 -4.04
C SER A 49 11.06 5.58 -5.10
N THR A 50 11.92 4.55 -5.02
CA THR A 50 12.99 4.35 -6.00
C THR A 50 12.47 4.00 -7.39
N ILE A 51 11.29 3.38 -7.50
CA ILE A 51 10.69 3.03 -8.81
C ILE A 51 10.39 4.27 -9.65
N THR A 52 10.20 5.43 -9.03
CA THR A 52 9.96 6.69 -9.76
C THR A 52 11.22 7.25 -10.43
N ASP A 53 12.40 6.80 -10.00
CA ASP A 53 13.68 7.29 -10.50
C ASP A 53 14.30 6.29 -11.49
N CYS A 54 14.48 6.74 -12.72
CA CYS A 54 15.03 5.93 -13.81
C CYS A 54 16.48 5.49 -13.58
N ARG A 55 17.24 6.16 -12.70
CA ARG A 55 18.63 5.77 -12.36
C ARG A 55 18.70 4.35 -11.81
N PHE A 56 17.63 3.88 -11.17
CA PHE A 56 17.57 2.53 -10.61
C PHE A 56 17.34 1.42 -11.66
N MET A 57 16.96 1.76 -12.88
CA MET A 57 16.75 0.76 -13.95
C MET A 57 18.07 0.08 -14.38
N CYS A 58 19.22 0.68 -14.08
CA CYS A 58 20.54 0.13 -14.37
C CYS A 58 21.01 -0.93 -13.37
N TYR A 59 20.32 -1.08 -12.23
CA TYR A 59 20.72 -1.98 -11.16
C TYR A 59 19.92 -3.28 -11.20
N LEU A 60 20.58 -4.38 -10.83
CA LEU A 60 19.93 -5.68 -10.73
C LEU A 60 18.92 -5.68 -9.56
N PRO A 61 17.72 -6.30 -9.68
CA PRO A 61 16.72 -6.30 -8.61
C PRO A 61 17.24 -6.85 -7.27
N SER A 62 18.20 -7.77 -7.31
CA SER A 62 18.89 -8.30 -6.13
C SER A 62 19.79 -7.27 -5.44
N ALA A 63 20.56 -6.50 -6.22
CA ALA A 63 21.41 -5.43 -5.72
C ALA A 63 20.57 -4.28 -5.15
N MET A 64 19.48 -3.93 -5.82
CA MET A 64 18.47 -2.98 -5.33
C MET A 64 17.93 -3.38 -3.96
N ALA A 65 17.47 -4.63 -3.83
CA ALA A 65 16.92 -5.13 -2.58
C ALA A 65 17.96 -5.12 -1.44
N ALA A 66 19.20 -5.53 -1.71
CA ALA A 66 20.28 -5.51 -0.72
C ALA A 66 20.64 -4.07 -0.28
N ALA A 67 20.74 -3.13 -1.23
CA ALA A 67 21.01 -1.72 -0.94
C ALA A 67 19.89 -1.08 -0.11
N THR A 68 18.63 -1.34 -0.47
CA THR A 68 17.48 -0.86 0.30
C THR A 68 17.45 -1.45 1.70
N MET A 69 17.68 -2.75 1.84
CA MET A 69 17.69 -3.41 3.14
C MET A 69 18.81 -2.89 4.04
N LEU A 70 20.01 -2.70 3.50
CA LEU A 70 21.13 -2.12 4.21
C LEU A 70 20.81 -0.68 4.68
N HIS A 71 20.18 0.12 3.83
CA HIS A 71 19.77 1.49 4.18
C HIS A 71 18.77 1.50 5.35
N VAL A 72 17.76 0.63 5.32
CA VAL A 72 16.75 0.56 6.39
C VAL A 72 17.35 0.04 7.70
N ILE A 73 18.23 -0.97 7.63
CA ILE A 73 18.93 -1.50 8.80
C ILE A 73 19.81 -0.43 9.43
N ASP A 74 20.59 0.31 8.63
CA ASP A 74 21.45 1.41 9.10
C ASP A 74 20.63 2.50 9.84
N LYS A 75 19.38 2.73 9.41
CA LYS A 75 18.46 3.66 10.09
C LYS A 75 17.83 3.10 11.37
N LEU A 76 17.65 1.78 11.46
CA LEU A 76 16.99 1.14 12.59
C LEU A 76 18.00 0.78 13.70
N GLU A 77 19.18 0.32 13.30
CA GLU A 77 20.26 -0.15 14.17
C GLU A 77 21.63 0.27 13.58
N PRO A 78 22.04 1.53 13.78
CA PRO A 78 23.25 2.10 13.15
C PRO A 78 24.56 1.44 13.61
N CYS A 79 24.53 0.64 14.68
CA CYS A 79 25.72 0.00 15.23
C CYS A 79 26.15 -1.27 14.46
N THR A 80 25.24 -1.88 13.69
CA THR A 80 25.39 -3.25 13.17
C THR A 80 25.42 -3.29 11.63
N GLY A 81 25.35 -2.13 10.96
CA GLY A 81 25.24 -2.04 9.50
C GLY A 81 26.35 -2.73 8.71
N GLN A 82 27.60 -2.71 9.21
CA GLN A 82 28.75 -3.30 8.52
C GLN A 82 28.70 -4.83 8.46
N GLU A 83 28.27 -5.48 9.55
CA GLU A 83 28.16 -6.95 9.64
C GLU A 83 27.06 -7.46 8.69
N TYR A 84 25.94 -6.76 8.64
CA TYR A 84 24.85 -7.08 7.71
C TYR A 84 25.23 -6.85 6.26
N GLN A 85 26.07 -5.86 5.96
CA GLN A 85 26.59 -5.66 4.62
C GLN A 85 27.44 -6.85 4.17
N GLU A 86 28.33 -7.35 5.03
CA GLU A 86 29.16 -8.52 4.72
C GLU A 86 28.32 -9.79 4.57
N GLN A 87 27.30 -9.97 5.41
CA GLN A 87 26.36 -11.09 5.33
C GLN A 87 25.53 -11.05 4.04
N LEU A 88 24.97 -9.88 3.68
CA LEU A 88 24.21 -9.71 2.44
C LEU A 88 25.09 -9.92 1.22
N LEU A 89 26.33 -9.42 1.24
CA LEU A 89 27.29 -9.61 0.15
C LEU A 89 27.67 -11.09 -0.01
N GLY A 90 27.88 -11.79 1.10
CA GLY A 90 28.14 -13.23 1.11
C GLY A 90 26.95 -14.06 0.61
N ILE A 91 25.72 -13.65 0.93
CA ILE A 91 24.49 -14.30 0.43
C ILE A 91 24.33 -14.09 -1.07
N LEU A 92 24.67 -12.91 -1.57
CA LEU A 92 24.37 -12.51 -2.94
C LEU A 92 25.47 -12.90 -3.93
N GLY A 93 26.71 -13.05 -3.46
CA GLY A 93 27.87 -13.30 -4.32
C GLY A 93 28.09 -12.19 -5.36
N ILE A 94 27.51 -11.00 -5.15
CA ILE A 94 27.54 -9.88 -6.09
C ILE A 94 28.78 -9.01 -5.88
N VAL A 95 29.20 -8.35 -6.95
CA VAL A 95 30.26 -7.32 -6.94
C VAL A 95 29.87 -6.19 -5.98
N LYS A 96 30.67 -6.03 -4.92
CA LYS A 96 30.51 -5.04 -3.85
C LYS A 96 30.21 -3.63 -4.37
N ASP A 97 30.86 -3.24 -5.46
CA ASP A 97 30.81 -1.89 -6.03
C ASP A 97 29.38 -1.50 -6.46
N ASN A 98 28.67 -2.40 -7.15
CA ASN A 98 27.31 -2.16 -7.62
C ASN A 98 26.32 -1.92 -6.47
N VAL A 99 26.50 -2.66 -5.37
CA VAL A 99 25.65 -2.53 -4.17
C VAL A 99 25.97 -1.21 -3.46
N THR A 100 27.25 -0.82 -3.38
CA THR A 100 27.64 0.44 -2.73
C THR A 100 27.16 1.67 -3.49
N ASP A 101 27.19 1.65 -4.82
CA ASP A 101 26.71 2.78 -5.63
C ASP A 101 25.18 2.87 -5.60
N CYS A 102 24.50 1.72 -5.67
CA CYS A 102 23.06 1.64 -5.47
C CYS A 102 22.66 2.16 -4.07
N TYR A 103 23.42 1.80 -3.03
CA TYR A 103 23.17 2.24 -1.66
C TYR A 103 23.26 3.76 -1.53
N LYS A 104 24.26 4.41 -2.15
CA LYS A 104 24.36 5.88 -2.15
C LYS A 104 23.15 6.54 -2.81
N LEU A 105 22.69 6.02 -3.95
CA LEU A 105 21.49 6.52 -4.63
C LEU A 105 20.22 6.31 -3.80
N VAL A 106 20.07 5.14 -3.18
CA VAL A 106 18.96 4.86 -2.28
C VAL A 106 18.98 5.83 -1.09
N GLN A 107 20.15 6.11 -0.52
CA GLN A 107 20.29 7.05 0.59
C GLN A 107 19.91 8.47 0.17
N GLU A 108 20.31 8.92 -1.01
CA GLU A 108 19.90 10.21 -1.60
C GLU A 108 18.36 10.29 -1.72
N VAL A 109 17.73 9.28 -2.31
CA VAL A 109 16.28 9.28 -2.53
C VAL A 109 15.50 9.13 -1.23
N ALA A 110 15.94 8.24 -0.33
CA ALA A 110 15.30 8.03 0.96
C ALA A 110 15.47 9.21 1.91
N SER A 111 16.54 10.01 1.79
CA SER A 111 16.71 11.23 2.58
C SER A 111 15.71 12.34 2.22
N ASN A 112 15.14 12.32 1.01
CA ASN A 112 14.05 13.20 0.61
C ASN A 112 12.68 12.72 1.13
N ILE A 113 12.62 11.52 1.70
CA ILE A 113 11.39 10.89 2.19
C ILE A 113 11.42 10.96 3.70
N ASP A 114 10.81 12.01 4.25
CA ASP A 114 10.64 12.13 5.69
C ASP A 114 9.73 10.99 6.21
N PHE A 115 10.35 9.90 6.66
CA PHE A 115 9.70 8.79 7.37
C PHE A 115 9.02 9.25 8.68
N ASN A 116 9.36 10.45 9.16
CA ASN A 116 8.81 11.05 10.37
C ASN A 116 7.50 11.82 10.13
N SER A 117 6.94 11.80 8.92
CA SER A 117 5.64 12.39 8.66
C SER A 117 4.50 11.46 9.12
N HIS A 118 4.32 11.34 10.43
CA HIS A 118 3.07 10.89 11.07
C HIS A 118 1.84 11.78 10.73
N LYS A 119 1.92 12.57 9.67
CA LYS A 119 0.84 13.35 9.09
C LYS A 119 0.73 13.05 7.61
N ARG A 120 0.43 11.79 7.27
CA ARG A 120 -0.70 11.62 6.36
C ARG A 120 -1.92 12.19 7.09
N LYS A 121 -2.09 13.51 6.99
CA LYS A 121 -3.42 14.03 6.75
C LYS A 121 -3.84 13.24 5.51
N PHE A 122 -4.61 12.18 5.72
CA PHE A 122 -5.72 11.93 4.82
C PHE A 122 -6.36 13.31 4.69
N GLY A 123 -6.01 14.02 3.61
CA GLY A 123 -6.78 15.17 3.22
C GLY A 123 -8.18 14.60 3.17
N ALA A 124 -9.03 15.05 4.09
CA ALA A 124 -10.45 14.88 3.92
C ALA A 124 -10.68 15.28 2.46
N LEU A 125 -11.08 14.30 1.66
CA LEU A 125 -11.64 14.53 0.34
C LEU A 125 -12.46 15.81 0.49
N PRO A 126 -12.18 16.91 -0.24
CA PRO A 126 -13.01 18.10 -0.11
C PRO A 126 -14.41 17.59 -0.38
N GLY A 127 -15.25 17.60 0.65
CA GLY A 127 -16.56 16.99 0.59
C GLY A 127 -17.19 17.52 -0.68
N SER A 128 -17.45 16.62 -1.65
CA SER A 128 -18.14 17.02 -2.86
C SER A 128 -19.34 17.83 -2.40
N PRO A 129 -19.51 19.06 -2.91
CA PRO A 129 -20.61 19.91 -2.47
C PRO A 129 -21.87 19.08 -2.61
N ILE A 130 -22.65 19.04 -1.54
CA ILE A 130 -23.92 18.32 -1.49
C ILE A 130 -24.74 18.79 -2.70
N GLY A 131 -24.75 17.94 -3.73
CA GLY A 131 -25.44 18.23 -4.97
C GLY A 131 -26.91 18.27 -4.62
N VAL A 132 -27.50 19.46 -4.73
CA VAL A 132 -28.94 19.67 -4.62
C VAL A 132 -29.60 18.83 -5.71
N MET A 133 -30.04 17.64 -5.34
CA MET A 133 -30.89 16.80 -6.18
C MET A 133 -32.21 16.65 -5.45
N ASP A 134 -32.95 17.75 -5.38
CA ASP A 134 -34.40 17.72 -5.32
C ASP A 134 -34.92 18.28 -6.64
N VAL A 135 -35.02 17.40 -7.62
CA VAL A 135 -36.00 17.57 -8.69
C VAL A 135 -36.78 16.27 -8.69
N SER A 136 -37.90 16.31 -7.98
CA SER A 136 -38.94 15.30 -8.04
C SER A 136 -39.44 15.16 -9.48
N PHE A 137 -39.02 14.10 -10.17
CA PHE A 137 -39.68 13.69 -11.42
C PHE A 137 -41.00 13.03 -11.05
N SER A 138 -42.08 13.81 -11.07
CA SER A 138 -43.43 13.25 -11.13
C SER A 138 -43.58 12.49 -12.45
N SER A 139 -43.50 11.17 -12.39
CA SER A 139 -43.91 10.29 -13.48
C SER A 139 -45.35 9.91 -13.25
N ASP A 140 -46.23 10.52 -14.04
CA ASP A 140 -47.66 10.25 -14.10
C ASP A 140 -47.95 9.22 -15.21
N SER A 141 -48.85 8.28 -14.91
CA SER A 141 -49.44 7.22 -15.75
C SER A 141 -48.48 6.11 -16.25
N SER A 142 -48.85 4.83 -16.33
CA SER A 142 -50.16 4.20 -16.45
C SER A 142 -50.10 2.79 -15.87
N ASN A 143 -51.18 2.40 -15.18
CA ASN A 143 -51.50 1.05 -14.73
C ASN A 143 -51.67 0.11 -15.93
N ASP A 144 -51.24 -1.15 -15.80
CA ASP A 144 -51.96 -2.33 -16.33
C ASP A 144 -51.52 -3.64 -15.64
N SER A 145 -52.38 -4.01 -14.68
CA SER A 145 -52.72 -5.29 -14.08
C SER A 145 -52.16 -6.60 -14.63
N TRP A 146 -51.55 -7.40 -13.75
CA TRP A 146 -51.72 -8.86 -13.74
C TRP A 146 -51.52 -9.38 -12.31
N ALA A 147 -52.60 -9.82 -11.69
CA ALA A 147 -52.61 -10.47 -10.38
C ALA A 147 -52.54 -11.99 -10.55
N VAL A 148 -51.68 -12.66 -9.76
CA VAL A 148 -51.83 -13.98 -9.08
C VAL A 148 -50.46 -14.34 -8.51
N ALA A 149 -50.23 -14.89 -7.32
CA ALA A 149 -51.05 -15.26 -6.17
C ALA A 149 -50.11 -15.32 -4.94
N ALA A 150 -50.72 -15.23 -3.75
CA ALA A 150 -50.08 -15.13 -2.46
C ALA A 150 -49.18 -16.31 -2.06
N SER A 151 -48.16 -16.04 -1.25
CA SER A 151 -47.83 -16.86 -0.07
C SER A 151 -47.09 -16.05 0.98
N VAL A 152 -47.48 -16.31 2.21
CA VAL A 152 -47.35 -15.52 3.42
C VAL A 152 -46.01 -15.84 4.10
N SER A 153 -45.28 -14.82 4.56
CA SER A 153 -44.40 -14.96 5.72
C SER A 153 -44.18 -13.60 6.39
N SER A 154 -44.46 -13.57 7.68
CA SER A 154 -44.62 -12.41 8.55
C SER A 154 -43.43 -12.21 9.48
N SER A 155 -42.94 -10.97 9.64
CA SER A 155 -42.61 -10.34 10.93
C SER A 155 -41.97 -8.95 10.77
N PRO A 156 -42.09 -8.04 11.75
CA PRO A 156 -42.29 -6.62 11.50
C PRO A 156 -41.06 -5.72 11.68
N GLU A 157 -41.16 -4.55 11.06
CA GLU A 157 -40.26 -3.40 11.14
C GLU A 157 -40.15 -2.79 12.56
N PRO A 158 -39.01 -2.18 12.93
CA PRO A 158 -38.86 -1.43 14.17
C PRO A 158 -39.45 -0.01 14.03
N SER A 159 -40.52 0.27 14.77
CA SER A 159 -41.16 1.58 14.82
C SER A 159 -40.33 2.63 15.58
N SER A 160 -40.03 3.73 14.91
CA SER A 160 -39.43 4.93 15.48
C SER A 160 -40.49 5.90 16.05
N LYS A 161 -40.10 6.61 17.14
CA LYS A 161 -40.62 7.89 17.67
C LYS A 161 -41.93 7.89 18.48
N LYS A 162 -41.82 8.30 19.75
CA LYS A 162 -42.78 9.24 20.37
C LYS A 162 -42.14 10.06 21.51
N THR A 163 -42.16 11.37 21.32
CA THR A 163 -41.83 12.45 22.26
C THR A 163 -43.01 12.73 23.20
N ARG A 164 -42.76 13.01 24.50
CA ARG A 164 -43.48 14.07 25.24
C ARG A 164 -42.74 14.48 26.52
N THR A 165 -42.73 15.79 26.75
CA THR A 165 -41.99 16.56 27.76
C THR A 165 -42.88 16.98 28.94
N HIS A 166 -42.23 17.16 30.11
CA HIS A 166 -42.53 18.00 31.29
C HIS A 166 -43.76 17.78 32.19
N GLU A 167 -43.50 17.71 33.52
CA GLU A 167 -43.84 18.69 34.59
C GLU A 167 -43.15 18.20 35.90
N GLN A 168 -42.13 18.86 36.46
CA GLN A 168 -42.06 20.04 37.35
C GLN A 168 -42.64 19.87 38.78
N GLU A 169 -41.73 19.61 39.72
CA GLU A 169 -41.55 20.20 41.08
C GLU A 169 -42.76 20.48 41.99
N LYS A 170 -42.85 19.74 43.11
CA LYS A 170 -42.67 20.26 44.49
C LYS A 170 -42.51 19.11 45.49
#